data_AF-A0A924Q562-F1
#
_entry.id   AF-A0A924Q562-F1
#
_cell.length_a   1.000
_cell.length_b   1.000
_cell.length_c   1.000
_cell.angle_alpha   90.00
_cell.angle_beta   90.00
_cell.angle_gamma   90.00
#
_symmetry.space_group_name_H-M   'P 1'
#
loop_
_entity.id
_entity.type
_entity.pdbx_description
1 polymer ?
#
loop_
_entity_poly.entity_id
_entity_poly.type
_entity_poly.pdbx_seq_one_letter_code
_entity_poly.pdbx_strand_id
1 'polypeptide(L)'
;CNTFPCGVQDTDLRHQGNGRLIWQEHAERNAIYAAAKAGIALDGASLASSYFPCVECARAIVQSGIRHVHTIPPDLSDPVWGESFIYSRTVLQEGGVEMHFSTRDPAAVHASTMASE
;
A
#
# COMPACT_ATOMS: atom_id res chain seq x y z
N CYS A 1 0.92 6.63 -4.63
CA CYS A 1 0.41 5.88 -5.80
C CYS A 1 1.45 4.87 -6.28
N ASN A 2 1.01 3.83 -6.99
CA ASN A 2 1.93 2.91 -7.65
C ASN A 2 2.60 3.64 -8.81
N THR A 3 3.92 3.57 -8.89
CA THR A 3 4.69 4.24 -9.94
C THR A 3 6.09 3.64 -10.04
N PHE A 4 6.75 3.85 -11.18
CA PHE A 4 8.18 3.59 -11.31
C PHE A 4 8.99 4.41 -10.29
N PRO A 5 10.11 3.87 -9.78
CA PRO A 5 11.04 4.64 -8.96
C PRO A 5 11.53 5.91 -9.65
N CYS A 6 11.88 6.92 -8.86
CA CYS A 6 12.42 8.17 -9.39
C CYS A 6 13.68 7.92 -10.23
N GLY A 7 13.71 8.45 -11.46
CA GLY A 7 14.82 8.27 -12.41
C GLY A 7 14.74 7.01 -13.27
N VAL A 8 13.79 6.10 -13.00
CA VAL A 8 13.53 4.94 -13.85
C VAL A 8 12.59 5.36 -14.99
N GLN A 9 13.05 5.17 -16.23
CA GLN A 9 12.25 5.50 -17.42
C GLN A 9 10.93 4.72 -17.48
N ASP A 10 9.86 5.42 -17.81
CA ASP A 10 8.58 4.79 -18.13
C ASP A 10 8.58 4.44 -19.64
N THR A 11 8.70 3.15 -19.97
CA THR A 11 8.75 2.68 -21.37
C THR A 11 7.72 1.58 -21.59
N ASP A 12 7.18 1.49 -22.80
CA ASP A 12 6.17 0.48 -23.17
C ASP A 12 6.63 -0.95 -22.85
N LEU A 13 7.92 -1.25 -23.07
CA LEU A 13 8.51 -2.54 -22.74
C LEU A 13 8.34 -2.91 -21.26
N ARG A 14 8.39 -1.93 -20.36
CA ARG A 14 8.26 -2.14 -18.90
C ARG A 14 6.81 -2.29 -18.44
N HIS A 15 5.84 -2.06 -19.32
CA HIS A 15 4.43 -2.38 -19.07
C HIS A 15 4.02 -3.75 -19.60
N GLN A 16 4.85 -4.39 -20.41
CA GLN A 16 4.53 -5.69 -21.00
C GLN A 16 4.63 -6.83 -19.99
N GLY A 17 3.68 -7.77 -20.05
CA GLY A 17 3.65 -8.96 -19.18
C GLY A 17 3.68 -8.59 -17.70
N ASN A 18 4.64 -9.17 -16.96
CA ASN A 18 4.83 -8.91 -15.53
C ASN A 18 5.58 -7.61 -15.22
N GLY A 19 5.80 -6.74 -16.22
CA GLY A 19 6.62 -5.55 -16.07
C GLY A 19 6.20 -4.64 -14.92
N ARG A 20 4.89 -4.48 -14.66
CA ARG A 20 4.41 -3.70 -13.50
C ARG A 20 4.85 -4.27 -12.15
N LEU A 21 4.93 -5.60 -12.04
CA LEU A 21 5.39 -6.27 -10.82
C LEU A 21 6.91 -6.16 -10.63
N ILE A 22 7.65 -5.99 -11.73
CA ILE A 22 9.12 -5.96 -11.73
C ILE A 22 9.65 -4.54 -11.53
N TRP A 23 9.02 -3.56 -12.20
CA TRP A 23 9.59 -2.22 -12.36
C TRP A 23 8.90 -1.13 -11.55
N GLN A 24 7.71 -1.38 -10.99
CA GLN A 24 6.97 -0.38 -10.23
C GLN A 24 7.04 -0.65 -8.74
N GLU A 25 7.06 0.44 -7.98
CA GLU A 25 6.85 0.41 -6.55
C GLU A 25 5.39 0.62 -6.23
N HIS A 26 4.94 -0.08 -5.19
CA HIS A 26 3.61 0.13 -4.64
C HIS A 26 3.51 1.46 -3.90
N ALA A 27 2.29 1.99 -3.80
CA ALA A 27 1.98 3.27 -3.20
C ALA A 27 2.52 3.41 -1.77
N GLU A 28 2.46 2.33 -0.99
CA GLU A 28 2.88 2.28 0.41
C GLU A 28 4.39 2.47 0.54
N ARG A 29 5.18 1.72 -0.25
CA ARG A 29 6.65 1.87 -0.25
C ARG A 29 7.06 3.22 -0.80
N ASN A 30 6.40 3.70 -1.85
CA ASN A 30 6.64 5.06 -2.36
C ASN A 30 6.39 6.14 -1.29
N ALA A 31 5.33 6.01 -0.48
CA ALA A 31 5.06 6.95 0.62
C ALA A 31 6.18 6.89 1.69
N ILE A 32 6.64 5.70 2.05
CA ILE A 32 7.75 5.49 3.00
C ILE A 32 9.04 6.11 2.46
N TYR A 33 9.38 5.86 1.19
CA TYR A 33 10.59 6.41 0.56
C TYR A 33 10.52 7.94 0.43
N ALA A 34 9.33 8.50 0.16
CA ALA A 34 9.14 9.93 0.12
C ALA A 34 9.40 10.58 1.49
N ALA A 35 8.87 9.98 2.57
CA ALA A 35 9.15 10.43 3.94
C ALA A 35 10.64 10.34 4.28
N ALA A 36 11.30 9.22 3.94
CA ALA A 36 12.72 9.04 4.16
C ALA A 36 13.57 10.09 3.41
N LYS A 37 13.24 10.36 2.14
CA LYS A 37 13.91 11.40 1.33
C LYS A 37 13.71 12.80 1.90
N ALA A 38 12.56 13.06 2.52
CA ALA A 38 12.24 14.32 3.18
C ALA A 38 12.83 14.42 4.61
N GLY A 39 13.48 13.37 5.13
CA GLY A 39 13.98 13.35 6.51
C GLY A 39 12.88 13.28 7.57
N ILE A 40 11.70 12.76 7.21
CA ILE A 40 10.55 12.64 8.11
C ILE A 40 10.57 11.26 8.78
N ALA A 41 10.60 11.24 10.10
CA ALA A 41 10.49 10.02 10.88
C ALA A 41 9.04 9.47 10.82
N LEU A 42 8.92 8.14 10.72
CA LEU A 42 7.63 7.44 10.61
C LEU A 42 7.31 6.59 11.85
N ASP A 43 8.14 6.65 12.91
CA ASP A 43 7.87 5.92 14.14
C ASP A 43 6.58 6.43 14.79
N GLY A 44 5.63 5.52 15.04
CA GLY A 44 4.30 5.85 15.54
C GLY A 44 3.34 6.42 14.48
N ALA A 45 3.75 6.56 13.22
CA ALA A 45 2.93 7.20 12.20
C ALA A 45 1.73 6.34 11.76
N SER A 46 0.83 6.98 11.00
CA SER A 46 -0.31 6.35 10.34
C SER A 46 -0.13 6.36 8.82
N LEU A 47 -0.50 5.26 8.17
CA LEU A 47 -0.52 5.13 6.71
C LEU A 47 -1.94 4.82 6.23
N ALA A 48 -2.41 5.52 5.20
CA ALA A 48 -3.67 5.21 4.53
C ALA A 48 -3.39 4.61 3.16
N SER A 49 -3.99 3.46 2.87
CA SER A 49 -3.94 2.79 1.57
C SER A 49 -5.33 2.49 1.06
N SER A 50 -5.52 2.59 -0.26
CA SER A 50 -6.78 2.23 -0.92
C SER A 50 -6.95 0.72 -1.10
N TYR A 51 -5.87 -0.06 -0.94
CA TYR A 51 -5.85 -1.51 -1.02
C TYR A 51 -5.13 -2.10 0.18
N PHE A 52 -5.48 -3.34 0.53
CA PHE A 52 -4.75 -4.03 1.60
C PHE A 52 -3.27 -4.22 1.19
N PRO A 53 -2.30 -3.85 2.04
CA PRO A 53 -0.88 -3.92 1.67
C PRO A 53 -0.46 -5.35 1.30
N CYS A 54 0.36 -5.50 0.26
CA CYS A 54 1.03 -6.77 -0.02
C CYS A 54 2.10 -7.08 1.06
N VAL A 55 2.61 -8.31 1.10
CA VAL A 55 3.56 -8.73 2.15
C VAL A 55 4.85 -7.92 2.18
N GLU A 56 5.33 -7.46 1.02
CA GLU A 56 6.53 -6.63 0.89
C GLU A 56 6.27 -5.21 1.39
N CYS A 57 5.06 -4.68 1.19
CA CYS A 57 4.65 -3.40 1.77
C CYS A 57 4.47 -3.52 3.28
N ALA A 58 3.88 -4.61 3.77
CA ALA A 58 3.76 -4.88 5.20
C ALA A 58 5.12 -4.90 5.90
N ARG A 59 6.12 -5.58 5.34
CA ARG A 59 7.49 -5.57 5.88
C ARG A 59 8.07 -4.16 5.94
N ALA A 60 7.87 -3.35 4.89
CA ALA A 60 8.35 -1.97 4.87
C ALA A 60 7.64 -1.10 5.93
N ILE A 61 6.31 -1.24 6.06
CA ILE A 61 5.49 -0.55 7.06
C ILE A 61 6.03 -0.84 8.46
N VAL A 62 6.16 -2.11 8.83
CA VAL A 62 6.67 -2.52 10.15
C VAL A 62 8.08 -1.98 10.38
N GLN A 63 8.98 -2.15 9.41
CA GLN A 63 10.37 -1.73 9.55
C GLN A 63 10.55 -0.21 9.66
N SER A 64 9.63 0.56 9.05
CA SER A 64 9.62 2.02 9.09
C SER A 64 9.09 2.61 10.40
N GLY A 65 8.52 1.78 11.29
CA GLY A 65 7.99 2.21 12.59
C GLY A 65 6.52 2.69 12.56
N ILE A 66 5.84 2.60 11.42
CA ILE A 66 4.41 2.93 11.31
C ILE A 66 3.61 1.99 12.22
N ARG A 67 2.63 2.53 12.95
CA ARG A 67 1.82 1.78 13.93
C ARG A 67 0.35 1.66 13.57
N HIS A 68 -0.13 2.46 12.61
CA HIS A 68 -1.52 2.44 12.19
C HIS A 68 -1.62 2.36 10.67
N VAL A 69 -2.45 1.43 10.17
CA VAL A 69 -2.74 1.30 8.74
C VAL A 69 -4.24 1.39 8.52
N HIS A 70 -4.69 2.42 7.82
CA HIS A 70 -6.07 2.59 7.36
C HIS A 70 -6.21 2.02 5.96
N THR A 71 -7.04 0.99 5.79
CA THR A 71 -7.17 0.26 4.51
C THR A 71 -8.57 -0.34 4.36
N ILE A 72 -8.86 -0.91 3.20
CA ILE A 72 -9.97 -1.87 3.04
C ILE A 72 -9.57 -3.25 3.59
N PRO A 73 -10.53 -4.10 3.99
CA PRO A 73 -10.23 -5.47 4.39
C PRO A 73 -9.65 -6.28 3.21
N PRO A 74 -8.72 -7.23 3.47
CA PRO A 74 -8.21 -8.11 2.41
C PRO A 74 -9.28 -9.12 1.97
N ASP A 75 -9.34 -9.37 0.67
CA ASP A 75 -10.08 -10.53 0.15
C ASP A 75 -9.19 -11.78 0.22
N LEU A 76 -9.40 -12.60 1.23
CA LEU A 76 -8.64 -13.84 1.43
C LEU A 76 -9.10 -14.97 0.50
N SER A 77 -10.23 -14.80 -0.20
CA SER A 77 -10.74 -15.78 -1.16
C SER A 77 -10.19 -15.58 -2.56
N ASP A 78 -9.48 -14.47 -2.81
CA ASP A 78 -8.84 -14.19 -4.10
C ASP A 78 -7.83 -15.30 -4.43
N PRO A 79 -7.95 -15.96 -5.59
CA PRO A 79 -7.11 -17.11 -5.95
C PRO A 79 -5.65 -16.74 -6.27
N VAL A 80 -5.36 -15.46 -6.49
CA VAL A 80 -4.03 -14.95 -6.84
C VAL A 80 -3.36 -14.30 -5.62
N TRP A 81 -4.11 -13.49 -4.86
CA TRP A 81 -3.55 -12.63 -3.82
C TRP A 81 -3.91 -13.06 -2.40
N GLY A 82 -4.92 -13.91 -2.21
CA GLY A 82 -5.43 -14.28 -0.89
C GLY A 82 -4.36 -14.85 0.04
N GLU A 83 -3.48 -15.71 -0.49
CA GLU A 83 -2.36 -16.27 0.27
C GLU A 83 -1.34 -15.19 0.70
N SER A 84 -1.00 -14.26 -0.20
CA SER A 84 -0.10 -13.14 0.10
C SER A 84 -0.67 -12.24 1.20
N PHE A 85 -1.99 -12.04 1.22
CA PHE A 85 -2.65 -11.26 2.26
C PHE A 85 -2.65 -11.96 3.63
N ILE A 86 -2.62 -13.28 3.68
CA ILE A 86 -2.41 -14.02 4.95
C ILE A 86 -1.04 -13.64 5.52
N TYR A 87 0.03 -13.74 4.72
CA TYR A 87 1.39 -13.40 5.16
C TYR A 87 1.53 -11.91 5.51
N SER A 88 0.95 -11.03 4.70
CA SER A 88 0.94 -9.59 4.97
C SER A 88 0.28 -9.26 6.31
N ARG A 89 -0.89 -9.85 6.56
CA ARG A 89 -1.60 -9.68 7.84
C ARG A 89 -0.78 -10.19 9.01
N THR A 90 -0.14 -11.37 8.88
CA THR A 90 0.74 -11.91 9.93
C THR A 90 1.88 -10.95 10.24
N VAL A 91 2.58 -10.44 9.21
CA VAL A 91 3.68 -9.48 9.38
C VAL A 91 3.21 -8.21 10.10
N LEU A 92 2.07 -7.64 9.70
CA LEU A 92 1.52 -6.44 10.33
C LEU A 92 1.15 -6.69 11.81
N GLN A 93 0.51 -7.84 12.11
CA GLN A 93 0.10 -8.20 13.46
C GLN A 93 1.30 -8.44 14.39
N GLU A 94 2.25 -9.28 13.96
CA GLU A 94 3.47 -9.55 14.74
C GLU A 94 4.34 -8.30 14.89
N GLY A 95 4.33 -7.42 13.88
CA GLY A 95 5.00 -6.13 13.91
C GLY A 95 4.34 -5.08 14.81
N GLY A 96 3.19 -5.39 15.44
CA GLY A 96 2.47 -4.47 16.32
C GLY A 96 1.84 -3.29 15.57
N VAL A 97 1.35 -3.53 14.35
CA VAL A 97 0.64 -2.53 13.54
C VAL A 97 -0.86 -2.73 13.68
N GLU A 98 -1.56 -1.69 14.11
CA GLU A 98 -3.02 -1.67 14.19
C GLU A 98 -3.61 -1.42 12.80
N MET A 99 -4.53 -2.29 12.37
CA MET A 99 -5.21 -2.18 11.08
C MET A 99 -6.64 -1.65 11.29
N HIS A 100 -6.94 -0.51 10.66
CA HIS A 100 -8.24 0.14 10.70
C HIS A 100 -8.95 -0.04 9.35
N PHE A 101 -10.01 -0.85 9.33
CA PHE A 101 -10.72 -1.15 8.08
C PHE A 101 -11.82 -0.13 7.78
N SER A 102 -11.79 0.45 6.59
CA SER A 102 -12.89 1.26 6.06
C SER A 102 -13.97 0.33 5.48
N THR A 103 -15.21 0.51 5.94
CA THR A 103 -16.40 -0.14 5.39
C THR A 103 -17.15 0.74 4.37
N ARG A 104 -16.62 1.95 4.11
CA ARG A 104 -17.24 2.89 3.18
C ARG A 104 -17.13 2.35 1.75
N ASP A 105 -18.24 2.39 1.02
CA ASP A 105 -18.27 2.07 -0.40
C ASP A 105 -17.39 3.06 -1.18
N PRO A 106 -16.32 2.59 -1.85
CA PRO A 106 -15.44 3.46 -2.64
C PRO A 106 -16.19 4.24 -3.73
N ALA A 107 -17.20 3.63 -4.36
CA ALA A 107 -17.98 4.29 -5.41
C ALA A 107 -18.80 5.45 -4.84
N ALA A 108 -19.47 5.23 -3.71
CA ALA A 108 -20.21 6.27 -3.00
C ALA A 108 -19.28 7.40 -2.52
N VAL A 109 -18.12 7.07 -1.95
CA VAL A 109 -17.13 8.09 -1.51
C VAL A 109 -16.62 8.91 -2.68
N HIS A 110 -16.32 8.26 -3.80
CA HIS A 110 -15.89 8.96 -5.01
C HIS A 110 -17.00 9.89 -5.51
N ALA A 111 -18.23 9.39 -5.66
CA ALA A 111 -19.38 10.19 -6.09
C ALA A 111 -19.63 11.39 -5.17
N SER A 112 -19.56 11.22 -3.84
CA SER A 112 -19.75 12.34 -2.90
C SER A 112 -18.64 13.38 -3.00
N THR A 113 -17.41 12.97 -3.28
CA THR A 113 -16.27 13.89 -3.40
C THR A 113 -16.39 14.72 -4.68
N MET A 114 -16.77 14.09 -5.80
CA MET A 114 -16.94 14.76 -7.09
C MET A 114 -18.22 15.61 -7.16
N ALA A 115 -19.21 15.34 -6.30
CA ALA A 115 -20.44 16.14 -6.20
C ALA A 115 -20.29 17.37 -5.29
N SER A 116 -19.13 17.54 -4.65
CA SER A 116 -18.82 18.66 -3.74
C SER A 116 -18.09 19.82 -4.45
N GLU A 117 -17.89 19.73 -5.76
CA GLU A 117 -17.30 20.75 -6.65
C GLU A 117 -18.35 21.27 -7.63
#